data_AF-A0A7X8KYZ7-F1
#
_entry.id   AF-A0A7X8KYZ7-F1
#
_cell.length_a   1.000
_cell.length_b   1.000
_cell.length_c   1.000
_cell.angle_alpha   90.00
_cell.angle_beta   90.00
_cell.angle_gamma   90.00
#
_symmetry.space_group_name_H-M   'P 1'
#
loop_
_entity.id
_entity.type
_entity.pdbx_description
1 polymer ?
#
loop_
_entity_poly.entity_id
_entity_poly.type
_entity_poly.pdbx_seq_one_letter_code
_entity_poly.pdbx_strand_id
1 'polypeptide(L)' 'MERLRPEEVSQTSLLASITGTTSIVSITTDLMGTVSIVEHEPEIEQTAYGVFSDLIRVLSNMNKKTR' A
#
# COMPACT_ATOMS: atom_id res chain seq x y z
N MET A 1 1.72 18.71 -6.16
CA MET A 1 3.19 18.55 -6.11
C MET A 1 3.45 17.52 -5.04
N GLU A 2 3.78 16.30 -5.44
CA GLU A 2 4.21 15.26 -4.51
C GLU A 2 5.65 15.55 -4.07
N ARG A 3 5.98 15.27 -2.81
CA ARG A 3 7.24 15.69 -2.21
C ARG A 3 7.91 14.53 -1.50
N LEU A 4 9.14 14.22 -1.93
CA LEU A 4 9.95 13.14 -1.40
C LEU A 4 11.24 13.71 -0.84
N ARG A 5 11.48 13.51 0.46
CA ARG A 5 12.72 13.83 1.16
C ARG A 5 12.82 13.01 2.44
N PRO A 6 14.03 12.82 2.99
CA PRO A 6 14.16 12.40 4.38
C PRO A 6 13.45 13.40 5.31
N GLU A 7 12.77 12.88 6.33
CA GLU A 7 12.10 13.68 7.34
C GLU A 7 12.35 13.06 8.72
N GLU A 8 12.61 13.89 9.71
CA GLU A 8 12.73 13.44 11.09
C GLU A 8 11.34 13.03 11.61
N VAL A 9 11.26 11.84 12.20
CA VAL A 9 10.01 11.31 12.77
C VAL A 9 10.15 11.19 14.28
N SER A 10 9.07 11.52 15.00
CA SER A 10 9.02 11.31 16.46
C SER A 10 9.22 9.83 16.79
N GLN A 11 10.01 9.52 17.82
CA GLN A 11 10.18 8.15 18.31
C GLN A 11 8.87 7.51 18.81
N THR A 12 7.87 8.33 19.15
CA THR A 12 6.53 7.86 19.54
C THR A 12 5.59 7.64 18.35
N SER A 13 6.01 7.98 17.12
CA SER A 13 5.22 7.78 15.91
C SER A 13 5.25 6.32 15.46
N LEU A 14 4.15 5.83 14.90
CA LEU A 14 4.09 4.52 14.25
C LEU A 14 5.18 4.39 13.16
N LEU A 15 5.50 5.48 12.45
CA LEU A 15 6.53 5.49 11.41
C LEU A 15 7.92 5.11 11.96
N ALA A 16 8.22 5.44 13.22
CA ALA A 16 9.50 5.11 13.83
C ALA A 16 9.66 3.62 14.16
N SER A 17 8.55 2.86 14.16
CA SER A 17 8.58 1.41 14.39
C SER A 17 8.84 0.58 13.14
N ILE A 18 8.83 1.22 11.95
CA ILE A 18 9.01 0.53 10.67
C ILE A 18 10.50 0.26 10.45
N THR A 19 10.83 -1.02 10.25
CA THR A 19 12.21 -1.49 10.08
C THR A 19 12.29 -2.58 9.01
N GLY A 20 13.51 -2.89 8.56
CA GLY A 20 13.74 -3.90 7.52
C GLY A 20 13.11 -3.51 6.19
N THR A 21 12.42 -4.45 5.56
CA THR A 21 11.66 -4.24 4.31
C THR A 21 10.19 -3.89 4.54
N THR A 22 9.78 -3.70 5.81
CA THR A 22 8.40 -3.30 6.15
C THR A 22 8.08 -1.94 5.51
N SER A 23 6.88 -1.82 4.94
CA SER A 23 6.39 -0.58 4.36
C SER A 23 5.10 -0.10 5.05
N ILE A 24 4.86 1.20 5.06
CA ILE A 24 3.62 1.80 5.57
C ILE A 24 3.11 2.89 4.63
N VAL A 25 1.81 2.89 4.40
CA VAL A 25 1.10 3.98 3.69
C VAL A 25 -0.02 4.47 4.57
N SER A 26 -0.03 5.77 4.83
CA SER A 26 -1.08 6.44 5.62
C SER A 26 -1.87 7.40 4.73
N ILE A 27 -3.19 7.27 4.77
CA ILE A 27 -4.16 8.07 4.02
C ILE A 27 -5.02 8.83 5.03
N THR A 28 -4.87 10.14 5.09
CA THR A 28 -5.72 11.00 5.92
C THR A 28 -6.95 11.41 5.13
N THR A 29 -8.11 11.06 5.65
CA THR A 29 -9.43 11.43 5.12
C THR A 29 -10.07 12.51 5.99
N ASP A 30 -11.06 13.19 5.45
CA ASP A 30 -11.81 14.25 6.14
C ASP A 30 -12.75 13.70 7.23
N LEU A 31 -13.37 12.53 7.00
CA LEU A 31 -14.35 11.94 7.89
C LEU A 31 -13.82 10.76 8.72
N MET A 32 -13.11 9.83 8.10
CA MET A 32 -12.64 8.60 8.80
C MET A 32 -11.32 8.80 9.55
N GLY A 33 -10.73 10.00 9.47
CA GLY A 33 -9.40 10.25 10.01
C GLY A 33 -8.31 9.57 9.18
N THR A 34 -7.22 9.17 9.82
CA THR A 34 -6.06 8.57 9.15
C THR A 34 -6.12 7.05 9.17
N VAL A 35 -6.11 6.45 7.98
CA VAL A 35 -6.03 5.01 7.76
C VAL A 35 -4.60 4.64 7.37
N SER A 36 -3.99 3.70 8.08
CA SER A 36 -2.64 3.21 7.78
C SER A 36 -2.66 1.75 7.38
N ILE A 37 -1.97 1.41 6.30
CA ILE A 37 -1.73 0.04 5.85
C ILE A 37 -0.26 -0.25 6.09
N VAL A 38 0.03 -1.35 6.80
CA VAL A 38 1.39 -1.80 7.09
C VAL A 38 1.60 -3.15 6.44
N GLU A 39 2.68 -3.27 5.66
CA GLU A 39 3.14 -4.51 5.06
C GLU A 39 4.43 -4.93 5.74
N HIS A 40 4.38 -6.01 6.51
CA HIS A 40 5.53 -6.51 7.26
C HIS A 40 6.40 -7.40 6.38
N GLU A 41 7.67 -7.02 6.26
CA GLU A 41 8.75 -7.78 5.60
C GLU A 41 8.28 -8.61 4.40
N PRO A 42 7.76 -7.97 3.34
CA PRO A 42 7.20 -8.70 2.21
C PRO A 42 8.27 -9.51 1.50
N GLU A 43 7.88 -10.71 1.07
CA GLU A 43 8.66 -11.58 0.20
C GLU A 43 8.18 -11.43 -1.26
N ILE A 44 8.69 -12.27 -2.16
CA ILE A 44 8.43 -12.14 -3.61
C ILE A 44 6.94 -12.41 -3.92
N GLU A 45 6.30 -13.25 -3.12
CA GLU A 45 4.92 -13.71 -3.26
C GLU A 45 3.94 -12.52 -3.21
N GLN A 46 4.12 -11.60 -2.27
CA GLN A 46 3.27 -10.42 -2.12
C GLN A 46 3.29 -9.54 -3.38
N THR A 47 4.47 -9.38 -3.99
CA THR A 47 4.61 -8.67 -5.27
C THR A 47 3.90 -9.43 -6.41
N ALA A 48 4.04 -10.76 -6.45
CA ALA A 48 3.39 -11.60 -7.45
C ALA A 48 1.84 -11.56 -7.33
N TYR A 49 1.31 -11.50 -6.10
CA TYR A 49 -0.13 -11.36 -5.86
C TYR A 49 -0.70 -10.07 -6.47
N GLY A 50 0.06 -8.97 -6.45
CA GLY A 50 -0.35 -7.71 -7.09
C GLY A 50 -0.61 -7.90 -8.59
N VAL A 51 0.37 -8.45 -9.31
CA VAL A 51 0.26 -8.71 -10.76
C VAL A 51 -0.86 -9.71 -11.07
N PHE A 52 -0.98 -10.77 -10.26
CA PHE A 52 -2.02 -11.78 -10.45
C PHE A 52 -3.43 -11.22 -10.25
N SER A 53 -3.61 -10.38 -9.23
CA SER A 53 -4.88 -9.67 -8.99
C SER A 53 -5.27 -8.79 -10.18
N ASP A 54 -4.31 -8.05 -10.73
CA ASP A 54 -4.53 -7.23 -11.92
C ASP A 54 -4.96 -8.07 -13.13
N LEU A 55 -4.33 -9.22 -13.35
CA LEU A 55 -4.72 -10.15 -14.41
C LEU A 55 -6.18 -10.61 -14.25
N ILE A 56 -6.58 -11.05 -13.05
CA ILE A 56 -7.97 -11.46 -12.77
C ILE A 56 -8.92 -10.31 -13.05
N ARG A 57 -8.58 -9.09 -12.63
CA ARG A 57 -9.42 -7.90 -12.82
C ARG A 57 -9.61 -7.57 -14.29
N VAL A 58 -8.55 -7.66 -15.10
CA VAL A 58 -8.62 -7.45 -16.56
C VAL A 58 -9.53 -8.50 -17.20
N LEU A 59 -9.35 -9.79 -16.88
CA LEU A 59 -10.18 -10.87 -17.42
C LEU A 59 -11.66 -10.71 -17.04
N SER A 60 -11.94 -10.32 -15.79
CA SER A 60 -13.30 -10.05 -15.32
C SER A 60 -13.95 -8.91 -16.10
N ASN A 61 -13.21 -7.83 -16.35
CA ASN A 61 -13.72 -6.68 -17.10
C ASN A 61 -13.93 -6.99 -18.58
N MET A 62 -13.09 -7.82 -19.20
CA MET A 62 -13.30 -8.31 -20.57
C MET A 62 -14.59 -9.11 -20.67
N ASN A 63 -14.84 -10.03 -19.73
CA ASN A 63 -16.03 -10.86 -19.74
C ASN A 63 -17.33 -10.05 -19.55
N LYS A 64 -17.29 -8.96 -18.78
CA LYS A 64 -18.41 -8.02 -18.63
C LYS A 64 -18.71 -7.22 -19.90
N LYS A 65 -17.73 -7.00 -20.78
CA LYS A 65 -17.88 -6.21 -22.00
C LYS A 65 -18.44 -7.02 -23.18
N THR A 66 -18.34 -8.35 -23.10
CA THR A 66 -18.86 -9.30 -24.09
C THR A 66 -20.31 -9.71 -23.80
N ARG A 67 -20.87 -9.31 -22.65
CA ARG A 67 -22.28 -9.42 -22.29
C ARG A 67 -22.96 -8.06 -22.43
#